data_AF-A0A952K126-F1
#
_entry.id   AF-A0A952K126-F1
#
_cell.length_a   1.000
_cell.length_b   1.000
_cell.length_c   1.000
_cell.angle_alpha   90.00
_cell.angle_beta   90.00
_cell.angle_gamma   90.00
#
_symmetry.space_group_name_H-M   'P 1'
#
loop_
_entity.id
_entity.type
_entity.pdbx_description
1 polymer ?
#
loop_
_entity_poly.entity_id
_entity_poly.type
_entity_poly.pdbx_seq_one_letter_code
_entity_poly.pdbx_strand_id
1 'polypeptide(L)'
;MDDRAANRAKLDEDDASARIPYRHPQPQDAFPEIVIPHAVPEDERLWVPQAKNVWFRPLCLSASRGYWVNLLRVRKAGVLSRHRHPQPVHGYVIKGSWRYLEHDWVATAGAYVYEAPGETHTLVVDSDVTEMITMFQVNGAMIYVDPDGVVQGYEDVFTKIDLCRKHYASIGFGENFVEQFIR
;
A
#
# COMPACT_ATOMS: atom_id res chain seq x y z
N MET A 1 -12.94 21.62 -34.86
CA MET A 1 -13.59 21.28 -33.57
C MET A 1 -13.76 19.78 -33.61
N ASP A 2 -12.85 19.07 -32.96
CA ASP A 2 -12.64 17.62 -33.13
C ASP A 2 -13.55 16.85 -32.16
N ASP A 3 -14.31 15.91 -32.72
CA ASP A 3 -15.42 15.17 -32.11
C ASP A 3 -14.91 14.05 -31.19
N ARG A 4 -14.23 14.43 -30.10
CA ARG A 4 -13.68 13.49 -29.10
C ARG A 4 -14.70 13.06 -28.04
N ALA A 5 -15.91 12.70 -28.44
CA ALA A 5 -16.93 12.14 -27.55
C ALA A 5 -17.27 10.65 -27.83
N ALA A 6 -16.50 9.98 -28.68
CA ALA A 6 -16.80 8.62 -29.16
C ALA A 6 -16.19 7.49 -28.31
N ASN A 7 -16.42 7.45 -26.99
CA ASN A 7 -16.06 6.24 -26.22
C ASN A 7 -16.97 5.87 -25.03
N ARG A 8 -18.15 6.50 -24.92
CA ARG A 8 -19.20 6.01 -24.04
C ARG A 8 -20.44 5.76 -24.88
N ALA A 9 -20.79 4.48 -25.09
CA ALA A 9 -22.14 4.14 -25.52
C ALA A 9 -23.11 4.85 -24.56
N LYS A 10 -24.17 5.47 -25.10
CA LYS A 10 -25.23 6.05 -24.28
C LYS A 10 -25.85 4.91 -23.48
N LEU A 11 -25.70 4.94 -22.15
CA LEU A 11 -26.35 4.00 -21.26
C LEU A 11 -27.82 4.44 -21.17
N ASP A 12 -28.72 3.69 -21.79
CA ASP A 12 -30.17 3.89 -21.66
C ASP A 12 -30.64 3.23 -20.36
N GLU A 13 -30.25 3.81 -19.23
CA GLU A 13 -30.63 3.39 -17.88
C GLU A 13 -31.63 4.39 -17.29
N ASP A 14 -32.69 3.87 -16.66
CA ASP A 14 -33.59 4.65 -15.80
C ASP A 14 -33.30 4.37 -14.31
N ASP A 15 -33.80 5.24 -13.42
CA ASP A 15 -33.56 5.12 -11.96
C ASP A 15 -33.98 3.76 -11.39
N ALA A 16 -34.95 3.10 -12.02
CA ALA A 16 -35.44 1.78 -11.61
C ALA A 16 -34.47 0.66 -12.00
N SER A 17 -33.97 0.67 -13.24
CA SER A 17 -33.03 -0.31 -13.77
C SER A 17 -31.62 -0.14 -13.22
N ALA A 18 -31.19 1.09 -12.91
CA ALA A 18 -29.87 1.39 -12.33
C ALA A 18 -29.65 0.74 -10.94
N ARG A 19 -30.72 0.37 -10.24
CA ARG A 19 -30.66 -0.30 -8.92
C ARG A 19 -30.89 -1.82 -8.99
N ILE A 20 -31.05 -2.37 -10.19
CA ILE A 20 -31.16 -3.81 -10.38
C ILE A 20 -29.73 -4.38 -10.45
N PRO A 21 -29.34 -5.32 -9.56
CA PRO A 21 -28.01 -5.90 -9.60
C PRO A 21 -27.82 -6.75 -10.86
N TYR A 22 -26.55 -6.94 -11.24
CA TYR A 22 -26.17 -7.86 -12.30
C TYR A 22 -26.77 -9.25 -12.03
N ARG A 23 -27.41 -9.84 -13.05
CA ARG A 23 -28.25 -11.04 -12.91
C ARG A 23 -27.53 -12.36 -13.17
N HIS A 24 -26.30 -12.31 -13.67
CA HIS A 24 -25.55 -13.52 -14.04
C HIS A 24 -24.42 -13.80 -13.04
N PRO A 25 -23.83 -15.00 -13.06
CA PRO A 25 -22.64 -15.28 -12.28
C PRO A 25 -21.49 -14.33 -12.64
N GLN A 26 -20.67 -14.01 -11.65
CA GLN A 26 -19.38 -13.37 -11.88
C GLN A 26 -18.44 -14.32 -12.65
N PRO A 27 -17.38 -13.80 -13.31
CA PRO A 27 -16.40 -14.65 -13.97
C PRO A 27 -15.82 -15.70 -13.01
N GLN A 28 -15.73 -16.96 -13.47
CA GLN A 28 -15.36 -18.11 -12.63
C GLN A 28 -14.00 -17.94 -11.93
N ASP A 29 -13.04 -17.34 -12.61
CA ASP A 29 -11.67 -17.17 -12.12
C ASP A 29 -11.41 -15.77 -11.53
N ALA A 30 -12.47 -14.97 -11.32
CA ALA A 30 -12.33 -13.69 -10.65
C ALA A 30 -11.96 -13.91 -9.18
N PHE A 31 -10.87 -13.29 -8.74
CA PHE A 31 -10.52 -13.32 -7.33
C PHE A 31 -11.61 -12.63 -6.50
N PRO A 32 -11.92 -13.15 -5.30
CA PRO A 32 -12.89 -12.51 -4.40
C PRO A 32 -12.48 -11.08 -4.08
N GLU A 33 -13.47 -10.21 -3.85
CA GLU A 33 -13.22 -8.86 -3.35
C GLU A 33 -12.58 -8.86 -1.94
N ILE A 34 -11.87 -7.79 -1.59
CA ILE A 34 -11.37 -7.56 -0.24
C ILE A 34 -12.19 -6.43 0.36
N VAL A 35 -12.79 -6.69 1.53
CA VAL A 35 -13.38 -5.65 2.38
C VAL A 35 -12.72 -5.75 3.74
N ILE A 36 -12.01 -4.68 4.13
CA ILE A 36 -11.44 -4.53 5.47
C ILE A 36 -12.21 -3.37 6.13
N PRO A 37 -13.18 -3.66 7.03
CA PRO A 37 -14.04 -2.63 7.61
C PRO A 37 -13.27 -1.50 8.32
N HIS A 38 -12.15 -1.85 8.95
CA HIS A 38 -11.26 -0.92 9.65
C HIS A 38 -9.84 -1.06 9.11
N ALA A 39 -9.51 -0.30 8.06
CA ALA A 39 -8.17 -0.32 7.46
C ALA A 39 -7.09 0.04 8.48
N VAL A 40 -7.33 1.07 9.29
CA VAL A 40 -6.56 1.33 10.53
C VAL A 40 -7.18 0.44 11.62
N PRO A 41 -6.47 -0.62 12.08
CA PRO A 41 -7.05 -1.55 13.02
C PRO A 41 -7.03 -1.01 14.45
N GLU A 42 -8.04 -1.36 15.23
CA GLU A 42 -8.05 -1.18 16.68
C GLU A 42 -7.16 -2.22 17.38
N ASP A 43 -7.11 -3.45 16.85
CA ASP A 43 -6.25 -4.51 17.36
C ASP A 43 -4.79 -4.28 16.93
N GLU A 44 -3.96 -3.86 17.87
CA GLU A 44 -2.52 -3.61 17.67
C GLU A 44 -1.76 -4.82 17.12
N ARG A 45 -2.25 -6.05 17.36
CA ARG A 45 -1.62 -7.26 16.86
C ARG A 45 -1.67 -7.39 15.33
N LEU A 46 -2.55 -6.65 14.67
CA LEU A 46 -2.68 -6.65 13.20
C LEU A 46 -1.59 -5.84 12.50
N TRP A 47 -0.77 -5.08 13.24
CA TRP A 47 0.40 -4.38 12.72
C TRP A 47 1.62 -5.32 12.69
N VAL A 48 2.06 -5.66 11.48
CA VAL A 48 3.22 -6.51 11.23
C VAL A 48 4.51 -5.68 11.39
N PRO A 49 5.42 -6.05 12.30
CA PRO A 49 6.71 -5.36 12.45
C PRO A 49 7.57 -5.54 11.20
N GLN A 50 8.14 -4.45 10.70
CA GLN A 50 9.06 -4.46 9.55
C GLN A 50 10.48 -4.04 9.96
N ALA A 51 10.59 -2.98 10.75
CA ALA A 51 11.85 -2.50 11.29
C ALA A 51 11.63 -1.84 12.66
N LYS A 52 12.71 -1.39 13.32
CA LYS A 52 12.59 -0.65 14.57
C LYS A 52 11.68 0.57 14.36
N ASN A 53 10.59 0.64 15.12
CA ASN A 53 9.58 1.70 15.05
C ASN A 53 8.78 1.77 13.73
N VAL A 54 8.87 0.76 12.86
CA VAL A 54 8.15 0.70 11.59
C VAL A 54 7.31 -0.57 11.52
N TRP A 55 6.02 -0.40 11.28
CA TRP A 55 5.07 -1.49 11.10
C TRP A 55 4.27 -1.28 9.82
N PHE A 56 3.70 -2.36 9.31
CA PHE A 56 2.70 -2.27 8.26
C PHE A 56 1.47 -3.11 8.55
N ARG A 57 0.35 -2.72 7.96
CA ARG A 57 -0.89 -3.51 7.92
C ARG A 57 -1.17 -3.87 6.46
N PRO A 58 -1.12 -5.17 6.05
CA PRO A 58 -1.48 -5.54 4.69
C PRO A 58 -2.96 -5.25 4.43
N LEU A 59 -3.27 -4.70 3.25
CA LEU A 59 -4.63 -4.51 2.76
C LEU A 59 -4.91 -5.35 1.51
N CYS A 60 -3.92 -5.46 0.61
CA CYS A 60 -3.93 -6.35 -0.55
C CYS A 60 -2.50 -6.77 -0.88
N LEU A 61 -2.28 -8.06 -1.14
CA LEU A 61 -0.98 -8.65 -1.49
C LEU A 61 -1.16 -9.37 -2.83
N SER A 62 -1.01 -8.67 -3.94
CA SER A 62 -1.19 -9.27 -5.26
C SER A 62 0.08 -9.99 -5.70
N ALA A 63 0.15 -11.28 -5.35
CA ALA A 63 1.27 -12.17 -5.67
C ALA A 63 1.40 -12.36 -7.19
N SER A 64 0.27 -12.45 -7.90
CA SER A 64 0.24 -12.65 -9.36
C SER A 64 0.65 -11.42 -10.15
N ARG A 65 0.37 -10.21 -9.65
CA ARG A 65 0.66 -8.94 -10.33
C ARG A 65 1.86 -8.18 -9.76
N GLY A 66 2.48 -8.70 -8.71
CA GLY A 66 3.70 -8.14 -8.13
C GLY A 66 3.49 -6.75 -7.50
N TYR A 67 2.41 -6.54 -6.76
CA TYR A 67 2.19 -5.30 -6.00
C TYR A 67 1.56 -5.58 -4.64
N TRP A 68 1.64 -4.61 -3.74
CA TRP A 68 0.87 -4.63 -2.50
C TRP A 68 0.26 -3.27 -2.18
N VAL A 69 -0.81 -3.31 -1.40
CA VAL A 69 -1.41 -2.16 -0.73
C VAL A 69 -1.30 -2.40 0.77
N ASN A 70 -0.73 -1.45 1.50
CA ASN A 70 -0.60 -1.52 2.94
C ASN A 70 -0.82 -0.16 3.59
N LEU A 71 -1.10 -0.16 4.90
CA LEU A 71 -0.82 1.01 5.71
C LEU A 71 0.59 0.87 6.26
N LEU A 72 1.43 1.88 6.08
CA LEU A 72 2.71 2.02 6.77
C LEU A 72 2.48 2.87 8.03
N ARG A 73 2.98 2.40 9.17
CA ARG A 73 2.94 3.12 10.44
C ARG A 73 4.34 3.30 10.98
N VAL A 74 4.66 4.54 11.36
CA VAL A 74 5.90 4.89 12.05
C VAL A 74 5.55 5.60 13.34
N ARG A 75 6.10 5.16 14.47
CA ARG A 75 5.91 5.81 15.78
C ARG A 75 7.23 6.45 16.22
N LYS A 76 7.17 7.71 16.67
CA LYS A 76 8.34 8.57 16.94
C LYS A 76 9.17 8.87 15.69
N ALA A 77 10.26 9.63 15.87
CA ALA A 77 11.26 9.82 14.82
C ALA A 77 11.70 8.47 14.22
N GLY A 78 11.64 8.40 12.90
CA GLY A 78 11.99 7.21 12.15
C GLY A 78 12.55 7.58 10.79
N VAL A 79 13.49 6.77 10.32
CA VAL A 79 13.99 6.82 8.95
C VAL A 79 13.70 5.46 8.34
N LEU A 80 13.00 5.45 7.22
CA LEU A 80 12.95 4.26 6.37
C LEU A 80 14.19 4.31 5.48
N SER A 81 14.96 3.22 5.49
CA SER A 81 16.22 3.12 4.75
C SER A 81 16.05 3.54 3.29
N ARG A 82 17.07 4.18 2.72
CA ARG A 82 17.07 4.63 1.33
C ARG A 82 16.78 3.49 0.38
N HIS A 83 15.91 3.74 -0.58
CA HIS A 83 15.48 2.73 -1.54
C HIS A 83 15.00 3.36 -2.84
N ARG A 84 14.84 2.53 -3.86
CA ARG A 84 14.26 2.89 -5.16
C ARG A 84 13.15 1.94 -5.55
N HIS A 85 12.20 2.45 -6.34
CA HIS A 85 11.11 1.66 -6.90
C HIS A 85 11.24 1.58 -8.42
N PRO A 86 11.30 0.38 -9.04
CA PRO A 86 11.28 0.25 -10.50
C PRO A 86 9.94 0.60 -11.15
N GLN A 87 8.88 0.76 -10.34
CA GLN A 87 7.50 0.98 -10.73
C GLN A 87 6.88 2.05 -9.81
N PRO A 88 5.76 2.68 -10.19
CA PRO A 88 5.24 3.82 -9.44
C PRO A 88 4.72 3.43 -8.06
N VAL A 89 4.74 4.37 -7.13
CA VAL A 89 4.10 4.26 -5.81
C VAL A 89 3.08 5.37 -5.65
N HIS A 90 1.97 5.04 -5.01
CA HIS A 90 0.93 5.98 -4.65
C HIS A 90 0.76 5.98 -3.13
N GLY A 91 0.84 7.17 -2.52
CA GLY A 91 0.66 7.40 -1.10
C GLY A 91 -0.58 8.23 -0.80
N TYR A 92 -1.28 7.92 0.29
CA TYR A 92 -2.32 8.78 0.86
C TYR A 92 -2.15 8.86 2.38
N VAL A 93 -1.87 10.06 2.89
CA VAL A 93 -1.54 10.26 4.30
C VAL A 93 -2.82 10.30 5.13
N ILE A 94 -2.95 9.38 6.08
CA ILE A 94 -4.11 9.28 6.98
C ILE A 94 -3.85 10.08 8.27
N LYS A 95 -2.63 10.00 8.81
CA LYS A 95 -2.27 10.61 10.09
C LYS A 95 -0.81 11.06 10.09
N GLY A 96 -0.53 12.16 10.80
CA GLY A 96 0.81 12.69 11.00
C GLY A 96 1.36 13.36 9.75
N SER A 97 2.68 13.40 9.65
CA SER A 97 3.41 13.92 8.51
C SER A 97 4.73 13.19 8.29
N TRP A 98 5.24 13.28 7.07
CA TRP A 98 6.54 12.74 6.66
C TRP A 98 7.02 13.46 5.40
N ARG A 99 8.30 13.26 5.04
CA ARG A 99 8.89 13.79 3.81
C ARG A 99 9.98 12.86 3.28
N TYR A 100 10.35 13.06 2.03
CA TYR A 100 11.60 12.54 1.50
C TYR A 100 12.71 13.56 1.70
N LEU A 101 13.93 13.12 2.04
CA LEU A 101 15.07 14.02 2.19
C LEU A 101 15.47 14.68 0.86
N GLU A 102 15.09 14.05 -0.24
CA GLU A 102 15.41 14.41 -1.61
C GLU A 102 14.44 15.47 -2.19
N HIS A 103 13.45 15.91 -1.41
CA HIS A 103 12.43 16.87 -1.84
C HIS A 103 12.14 17.95 -0.80
N ASP A 104 11.63 19.10 -1.27
CA ASP A 104 11.35 20.28 -0.44
C ASP A 104 9.94 20.28 0.19
N TRP A 105 9.13 19.26 -0.08
CA TRP A 105 7.76 19.17 0.41
C TRP A 105 7.64 18.32 1.67
N VAL A 106 6.55 18.54 2.41
CA VAL A 106 6.14 17.70 3.55
C VAL A 106 4.72 17.22 3.31
N ALA A 107 4.51 15.91 3.34
CA ALA A 107 3.18 15.31 3.20
C ALA A 107 2.53 15.22 4.58
N THR A 108 1.36 15.85 4.74
CA THR A 108 0.55 15.85 5.97
C THR A 108 -0.76 15.10 5.74
N ALA A 109 -1.52 14.80 6.79
CA ALA A 109 -2.84 14.15 6.68
C ALA A 109 -3.72 14.77 5.58
N GLY A 110 -4.29 13.91 4.71
CA GLY A 110 -5.05 14.28 3.51
C GLY A 110 -4.22 14.44 2.23
N ALA A 111 -2.88 14.47 2.33
CA ALA A 111 -2.03 14.58 1.16
C ALA A 111 -2.01 13.27 0.33
N TYR A 112 -2.02 13.44 -0.98
CA TYR A 112 -1.68 12.39 -1.95
C TYR A 112 -0.24 12.58 -2.41
N VAL A 113 0.49 11.47 -2.53
CA VAL A 113 1.89 11.43 -2.99
C VAL A 113 1.97 10.48 -4.19
N TYR A 114 2.71 10.88 -5.21
CA TYR A 114 3.07 10.04 -6.34
C TYR A 114 4.59 9.99 -6.44
N GLU A 115 5.14 8.78 -6.46
CA GLU A 115 6.57 8.56 -6.64
C GLU A 115 6.79 7.97 -8.03
N ALA A 116 7.62 8.67 -8.81
CA ALA A 116 7.93 8.26 -10.16
C ALA A 116 8.84 7.02 -10.16
N PRO A 117 8.68 6.09 -11.13
CA PRO A 117 9.59 4.97 -11.28
C PRO A 117 11.05 5.42 -11.43
N GLY A 118 11.96 4.74 -10.74
CA GLY A 118 13.41 4.97 -10.78
C GLY A 118 13.93 5.99 -9.77
N GLU A 119 13.04 6.71 -9.09
CA GLU A 119 13.42 7.67 -8.04
C GLU A 119 14.01 6.93 -6.83
N THR A 120 15.01 7.55 -6.17
CA THR A 120 15.73 6.97 -5.02
C THR A 120 15.58 7.93 -3.86
N HIS A 121 14.81 7.52 -2.86
CA HIS A 121 14.41 8.40 -1.77
C HIS A 121 14.64 7.83 -0.38
N THR A 122 14.55 8.71 0.62
CA THR A 122 14.72 8.40 2.04
C THR A 122 13.55 8.97 2.83
N LEU A 123 12.58 8.14 3.21
CA LEU A 123 11.42 8.57 3.98
C LEU A 123 11.85 8.90 5.41
N VAL A 124 11.52 10.09 5.87
CA VAL A 124 11.74 10.52 7.25
C VAL A 124 10.45 11.02 7.89
N VAL A 125 10.31 10.66 9.16
CA VAL A 125 9.29 11.21 10.07
C VAL A 125 10.03 12.06 11.08
N ASP A 126 9.74 13.37 11.07
CA ASP A 126 10.41 14.35 11.93
C ASP A 126 10.06 14.12 13.42
N SER A 127 10.91 14.59 14.33
CA SER A 127 10.90 14.17 15.74
C SER A 127 9.68 14.63 16.56
N ASP A 128 9.02 15.69 16.12
CA ASP A 128 7.79 16.22 16.71
C ASP A 128 6.54 15.42 16.31
N VAL A 129 6.65 14.54 15.31
CA VAL A 129 5.56 13.64 14.89
C VAL A 129 5.52 12.42 15.79
N THR A 130 4.42 12.28 16.53
CA THR A 130 4.21 11.13 17.44
C THR A 130 3.93 9.83 16.70
N GLU A 131 3.11 9.92 15.65
CA GLU A 131 2.70 8.79 14.83
C GLU A 131 2.34 9.26 13.42
N MET A 132 2.86 8.54 12.43
CA MET A 132 2.50 8.69 11.02
C MET A 132 1.81 7.41 10.54
N ILE A 133 0.72 7.56 9.79
CA ILE A 133 0.06 6.47 9.06
C ILE A 133 -0.20 6.93 7.62
N THR A 134 0.34 6.20 6.66
CA THR A 134 0.14 6.45 5.22
C THR A 134 -0.27 5.16 4.54
N MET A 135 -1.34 5.20 3.73
CA MET A 135 -1.67 4.11 2.83
C MET A 135 -0.74 4.19 1.62
N PHE A 136 -0.04 3.12 1.31
CA PHE A 136 0.74 3.01 0.09
C PHE A 136 0.20 1.89 -0.80
N GLN A 137 0.13 2.15 -2.09
CA GLN A 137 0.15 1.12 -3.13
C GLN A 137 1.54 1.12 -3.74
N VAL A 138 2.28 0.03 -3.54
CA VAL A 138 3.63 -0.15 -4.07
C VAL A 138 3.60 -1.20 -5.16
N ASN A 139 4.04 -0.83 -6.36
CA ASN A 139 4.14 -1.73 -7.49
C ASN A 139 5.59 -2.23 -7.63
N GLY A 140 5.77 -3.49 -8.02
CA GLY A 140 7.08 -4.10 -8.21
C GLY A 140 7.78 -4.41 -6.88
N ALA A 141 8.91 -3.74 -6.64
CA ALA A 141 9.76 -3.99 -5.48
C ALA A 141 10.28 -2.67 -4.89
N MET A 142 10.65 -2.70 -3.61
CA MET A 142 11.48 -1.69 -2.96
C MET A 142 12.91 -2.23 -2.97
N ILE A 143 13.85 -1.54 -3.63
CA ILE A 143 15.25 -1.97 -3.68
C ILE A 143 16.05 -1.06 -2.75
N TYR A 144 16.55 -1.62 -1.65
CA TYR A 144 17.38 -0.88 -0.69
C TYR A 144 18.75 -0.59 -1.30
N VAL A 145 19.21 0.64 -1.13
CA VAL A 145 20.52 1.09 -1.63
C VAL A 145 21.28 1.89 -0.58
N ASP A 146 22.59 1.87 -0.67
CA ASP A 146 23.46 2.76 0.11
C ASP A 146 23.47 4.20 -0.48
N PRO A 147 24.23 5.16 0.09
CA PRO A 147 24.32 6.52 -0.46
C PRO A 147 24.86 6.62 -1.89
N ASP A 148 25.63 5.64 -2.34
CA ASP A 148 26.23 5.60 -3.67
C ASP A 148 25.37 4.80 -4.67
N GLY A 149 24.21 4.30 -4.22
CA GLY A 149 23.26 3.58 -5.05
C GLY A 149 23.57 2.09 -5.23
N VAL A 150 24.50 1.53 -4.44
CA VAL A 150 24.81 0.09 -4.43
C VAL A 150 23.68 -0.65 -3.73
N VAL A 151 23.16 -1.70 -4.39
CA VAL A 151 22.05 -2.51 -3.89
C VAL A 151 22.46 -3.29 -2.64
N GLN A 152 21.68 -3.12 -1.57
CA GLN A 152 21.86 -3.79 -0.28
C GLN A 152 20.83 -4.90 -0.02
N GLY A 153 19.70 -4.87 -0.73
CA GLY A 153 18.62 -5.84 -0.55
C GLY A 153 17.33 -5.38 -1.23
N TYR A 154 16.24 -6.10 -1.00
CA TYR A 154 14.94 -5.77 -1.57
C TYR A 154 13.77 -6.20 -0.69
N GLU A 155 12.61 -5.60 -0.94
CA GLU A 155 11.30 -6.10 -0.54
C GLU A 155 10.41 -6.21 -1.78
N ASP A 156 9.68 -7.32 -1.89
CA ASP A 156 8.62 -7.54 -2.86
C ASP A 156 7.36 -8.09 -2.16
N VAL A 157 6.30 -8.36 -2.93
CA VAL A 157 5.06 -8.92 -2.38
C VAL A 157 5.27 -10.24 -1.62
N PHE A 158 6.22 -11.09 -2.02
CA PHE A 158 6.48 -12.38 -1.40
C PHE A 158 7.18 -12.22 -0.05
N THR A 159 8.18 -11.34 0.04
CA THR A 159 8.80 -11.00 1.32
C THR A 159 7.79 -10.39 2.31
N LYS A 160 6.82 -9.59 1.84
CA LYS A 160 5.72 -9.09 2.68
C LYS A 160 4.79 -10.21 3.15
N ILE A 161 4.43 -11.14 2.28
CA ILE A 161 3.62 -12.31 2.64
C ILE A 161 4.34 -13.12 3.73
N ASP A 162 5.64 -13.37 3.59
CA ASP A 162 6.39 -14.18 4.55
C ASP A 162 6.53 -13.48 5.91
N LEU A 163 6.74 -12.15 5.93
CA LEU A 163 6.69 -11.35 7.16
C LEU A 163 5.33 -11.46 7.85
N CYS A 164 4.24 -11.36 7.09
CA CYS A 164 2.88 -11.53 7.62
C CYS A 164 2.68 -12.93 8.20
N ARG A 165 3.06 -14.00 7.47
CA ARG A 165 2.92 -15.39 7.95
C ARG A 165 3.63 -15.60 9.28
N LYS A 166 4.91 -15.20 9.34
CA LYS A 166 5.73 -15.31 10.55
C LYS A 166 5.12 -14.55 11.72
N HIS A 167 4.69 -13.31 11.50
CA HIS A 167 4.08 -12.50 12.54
C HIS A 167 2.77 -13.10 13.04
N TYR A 168 1.82 -13.39 12.16
CA TYR A 168 0.51 -13.92 12.53
C TYR A 168 0.59 -15.29 13.19
N ALA A 169 1.53 -16.16 12.78
CA ALA A 169 1.82 -17.39 13.49
C ALA A 169 2.28 -17.13 14.93
N SER A 170 3.23 -16.20 15.12
CA SER A 170 3.81 -15.90 16.43
C SER A 170 2.83 -15.35 17.46
N ILE A 171 1.74 -14.71 17.01
CA ILE A 171 0.69 -14.15 17.87
C ILE A 171 -0.55 -15.05 17.99
N GLY A 172 -0.51 -16.27 17.44
CA GLY A 172 -1.58 -17.26 17.56
C GLY A 172 -2.72 -17.15 16.53
N PHE A 173 -2.58 -16.33 15.48
CA PHE A 173 -3.55 -16.27 14.39
C PHE A 173 -3.29 -17.35 13.32
N GLY A 174 -2.09 -17.92 13.31
CA GLY A 174 -1.66 -18.92 12.34
C GLY A 174 -1.13 -18.31 11.04
N GLU A 175 -0.35 -19.09 10.30
CA GLU A 175 0.30 -18.64 9.06
C GLU A 175 -0.72 -18.28 7.96
N ASN A 176 -1.81 -19.04 7.88
CA ASN A 176 -2.83 -18.87 6.84
C ASN A 176 -3.69 -17.62 7.04
N PHE A 177 -3.58 -16.92 8.17
CA PHE A 177 -4.31 -15.67 8.39
C PHE A 177 -4.00 -14.63 7.31
N VAL A 178 -2.81 -14.64 6.71
CA VAL A 178 -2.45 -13.71 5.63
C VAL A 178 -3.26 -13.94 4.33
N GLU A 179 -3.77 -15.15 4.11
CA GLU A 179 -4.39 -15.54 2.82
C GLU A 179 -5.59 -14.67 2.46
N GLN A 180 -6.29 -14.13 3.45
CA GLN A 180 -7.40 -13.19 3.24
C GLN A 180 -6.99 -11.94 2.43
N PHE A 181 -5.71 -11.55 2.47
CA PHE A 181 -5.16 -10.41 1.73
C PHE A 181 -4.55 -10.78 0.38
N ILE A 182 -4.30 -12.06 0.10
CA ILE A 182 -3.56 -12.49 -1.10
C ILE A 182 -4.46 -12.50 -2.33
N ARG A 183 -3.95 -11.99 -3.45
CA ARG A 183 -4.57 -11.98 -4.79
C ARG A 183 -3.57 -12.34 -5.88
#